data_AF-A0A381ZAN0-F1
#
_entry.id   AF-A0A381ZAN0-F1
#
_cell.length_a   1.000
_cell.length_b   1.000
_cell.length_c   1.000
_cell.angle_alpha   90.00
_cell.angle_beta   90.00
_cell.angle_gamma   90.00
#
_symmetry.space_group_name_H-M   'P 1'
#
loop_
_entity.id
_entity.type
_entity.pdbx_description
1 polymer ?
#
loop_
_entity_poly.entity_id
_entity_poly.type
_entity_poly.pdbx_seq_one_letter_code
_entity_poly.pdbx_strand_id
1 'polypeptide(L)'
;GSWAAQIKKPENRIEQVGKMFASKGVKFVSGYYSFGEFDLCLIVEGPDNVSTASALIAAAAGGAISKIQTTALLTAEEGLEAIKGAGSVEYRVPGA
;
A
#
# COMPACT_ATOMS: atom_id res chain seq x y z
N GLY A 1 -19.37 2.19 14.06
CA GLY A 1 -18.32 1.82 13.09
C GLY A 1 -17.60 3.06 12.58
N SER A 2 -16.41 2.88 12.02
CA SER A 2 -15.50 3.93 11.54
C SER A 2 -16.20 4.98 10.65
N TRP A 3 -17.11 4.55 9.76
CA TRP A 3 -17.85 5.42 8.85
C TRP A 3 -18.94 6.25 9.53
N ALA A 4 -19.68 5.70 10.49
CA ALA A 4 -20.70 6.46 11.22
C ALA A 4 -20.10 7.64 12.01
N ALA A 5 -18.85 7.50 12.48
CA ALA A 5 -18.12 8.61 13.10
C ALA A 5 -17.72 9.69 12.08
N GLN A 6 -17.27 9.30 10.89
CA GLN A 6 -16.94 10.23 9.80
C GLN A 6 -18.13 11.02 9.28
N ILE A 7 -19.33 10.43 9.23
CA ILE A 7 -20.54 11.16 8.85
C ILE A 7 -20.83 12.30 9.84
N LYS A 8 -20.60 12.08 11.14
CA LYS A 8 -20.84 13.10 12.17
C LYS A 8 -19.77 14.19 12.17
N LYS A 9 -18.51 13.83 11.90
CA LYS A 9 -17.38 14.74 11.86
C LYS A 9 -16.41 14.30 10.74
N PRO A 10 -16.58 14.83 9.52
CA PRO A 10 -15.71 14.49 8.40
C PRO A 10 -14.30 14.98 8.67
N GLU A 11 -13.32 14.08 8.55
CA GLU A 11 -11.91 14.41 8.72
C GLU A 11 -11.09 13.71 7.63
N ASN A 12 -10.05 14.39 7.14
CA ASN A 12 -9.08 13.76 6.26
C ASN A 12 -8.17 12.83 7.08
N ARG A 13 -8.65 11.61 7.35
CA ARG A 13 -7.92 10.62 8.14
C ARG A 13 -6.66 10.11 7.43
N ILE A 14 -6.61 10.18 6.10
CA ILE A 14 -5.41 9.83 5.33
C ILE A 14 -4.26 10.75 5.72
N GLU A 15 -4.51 12.06 5.80
CA GLU A 15 -3.49 13.04 6.22
C GLU A 15 -3.03 12.79 7.67
N GLN A 16 -3.96 12.47 8.57
CA GLN A 16 -3.62 12.19 9.98
C GLN A 16 -2.73 10.95 10.12
N VAL A 17 -3.08 9.86 9.43
CA VAL A 17 -2.27 8.63 9.42
C VAL A 17 -0.91 8.89 8.76
N GLY A 18 -0.87 9.70 7.70
CA GLY A 18 0.37 10.11 7.03
C GLY A 18 1.39 10.78 7.97
N LYS A 19 0.93 11.63 8.89
CA LYS A 19 1.81 12.27 9.89
C LYS A 19 2.45 11.25 10.84
N MET A 20 1.70 10.20 11.22
CA MET A 20 2.25 9.13 12.06
C MET A 20 3.32 8.32 11.31
N PHE A 21 3.07 8.05 10.02
CA PHE A 21 3.94 7.23 9.16
C PHE A 21 5.23 7.94 8.77
N ALA A 22 5.21 9.28 8.69
CA ALA A 22 6.39 10.09 8.41
C ALA A 22 7.54 9.82 9.39
N SER A 23 7.24 9.50 10.66
CA SER A 23 8.24 9.13 11.68
C SER A 23 9.02 7.84 11.35
N LYS A 24 8.50 7.01 10.44
CA LYS A 24 9.11 5.77 9.94
C LYS A 24 9.68 5.92 8.53
N GLY A 25 9.76 7.14 8.01
CA GLY A 25 10.21 7.42 6.64
C GLY A 25 9.17 7.04 5.58
N VAL A 26 7.94 6.69 5.96
CA VAL A 26 6.88 6.32 5.03
C VAL A 26 6.08 7.57 4.66
N LYS A 27 5.99 7.85 3.36
CA LYS A 27 5.31 8.99 2.76
C LYS A 27 4.06 8.53 2.02
N PHE A 28 2.98 9.29 2.17
CA PHE A 28 1.81 9.15 1.31
C PHE A 28 2.03 9.95 0.02
N VAL A 29 2.01 9.25 -1.12
CA VAL A 29 2.15 9.86 -2.45
C VAL A 29 0.78 10.31 -2.95
N SER A 30 -0.24 9.47 -2.82
CA SER A 30 -1.63 9.79 -3.16
C SER A 30 -2.61 8.87 -2.44
N GLY A 31 -3.87 9.29 -2.36
CA GLY A 31 -4.93 8.50 -1.74
C GLY A 31 -6.29 8.81 -2.34
N TYR A 32 -7.08 7.77 -2.55
CA TYR A 32 -8.38 7.83 -3.20
C TYR A 32 -9.40 7.03 -2.40
N TYR A 33 -10.65 7.48 -2.43
CA TYR A 33 -11.77 6.62 -2.10
C TYR A 33 -12.12 5.79 -3.33
N SER A 34 -12.33 4.49 -3.14
CA SER A 34 -12.62 3.56 -4.24
C SER A 34 -13.97 2.89 -4.02
N PHE A 35 -14.69 2.68 -5.12
CA PHE A 35 -15.78 1.71 -5.15
C PHE A 35 -15.20 0.30 -5.35
N GLY A 36 -15.86 -0.71 -4.79
CA GLY A 36 -15.46 -2.11 -4.90
C GLY A 36 -15.26 -2.75 -3.53
N GLU A 37 -14.31 -3.67 -3.43
CA GLU A 37 -14.06 -4.42 -2.21
C GLU A 37 -13.41 -3.58 -1.09
N PHE A 38 -12.66 -2.54 -1.47
CA PHE A 38 -11.95 -1.66 -0.53
C PHE A 38 -12.45 -0.23 -0.71
N ASP A 39 -12.67 0.47 0.40
CA ASP A 39 -13.11 1.87 0.42
C ASP A 39 -11.98 2.87 0.11
N LEU A 40 -10.72 2.43 0.23
CA LEU A 40 -9.53 3.27 0.09
C LEU A 40 -8.47 2.60 -0.78
N CYS A 41 -7.88 3.37 -1.68
CA CYS A 41 -6.67 3.02 -2.44
C CYS A 41 -5.59 4.06 -2.15
N LEU A 42 -4.44 3.62 -1.65
CA LEU A 42 -3.35 4.47 -1.18
C LEU A 42 -2.06 4.10 -1.90
N ILE A 43 -1.35 5.10 -2.42
CA ILE A 43 0.03 4.94 -2.91
C ILE A 43 0.95 5.52 -1.85
N VAL A 44 1.81 4.67 -1.30
CA VAL A 44 2.78 5.03 -0.28
C VAL A 44 4.19 4.66 -0.75
N GLU A 45 5.15 5.47 -0.34
CA GLU A 45 6.57 5.26 -0.59
C GLU A 45 7.27 5.18 0.75
N GLY A 46 8.10 4.15 0.97
CA GLY A 46 8.86 4.01 2.20
C GLY A 46 10.29 3.56 1.90
N PRO A 47 11.18 3.60 2.91
CA PRO A 47 12.60 3.37 2.70
C PRO A 47 12.91 1.90 2.33
N ASP A 48 12.07 0.98 2.81
CA ASP A 48 12.16 -0.45 2.53
C ASP A 48 10.81 -1.14 2.84
N ASN A 49 10.68 -2.41 2.43
CA ASN A 49 9.46 -3.19 2.61
C ASN A 49 9.12 -3.44 4.09
N VAL A 50 10.12 -3.66 4.95
CA VAL A 50 9.91 -3.96 6.38
C VAL A 50 9.41 -2.72 7.12
N SER A 51 10.03 -1.57 6.89
CA SER A 51 9.63 -0.29 7.46
C SER A 51 8.21 0.10 7.01
N THR A 52 7.90 -0.07 5.72
CA THR A 52 6.57 0.22 5.16
C THR A 52 5.51 -0.73 5.71
N ALA A 53 5.77 -2.03 5.72
CA ALA A 53 4.85 -3.02 6.28
C ALA A 53 4.61 -2.80 7.78
N SER A 54 5.64 -2.45 8.54
CA SER A 54 5.52 -2.15 9.98
C SER A 54 4.54 -1.00 10.24
N ALA A 55 4.60 0.07 9.44
CA ALA A 55 3.68 1.19 9.54
C ALA A 55 2.23 0.76 9.20
N LEU A 56 2.04 0.04 8.09
CA LEU A 56 0.72 -0.44 7.66
C LEU A 56 0.07 -1.40 8.67
N ILE A 57 0.86 -2.31 9.24
CA ILE A 57 0.41 -3.23 10.31
C ILE A 57 0.00 -2.45 11.55
N ALA A 58 0.79 -1.45 11.97
CA ALA A 58 0.44 -0.61 13.12
C ALA A 58 -0.86 0.17 12.91
N ALA A 59 -1.12 0.69 11.70
CA ALA A 59 -2.40 1.32 11.39
C ALA A 59 -3.56 0.30 11.41
N ALA A 60 -3.36 -0.89 10.85
CA ALA A 60 -4.38 -1.95 10.87
C ALA A 60 -4.72 -2.40 12.31
N ALA A 61 -3.71 -2.48 13.18
CA ALA A 61 -3.88 -2.81 14.60
C ALA A 61 -4.74 -1.80 15.38
N GLY A 62 -4.93 -0.58 14.86
CA GLY A 62 -5.79 0.45 15.46
C GLY A 62 -7.29 0.14 15.43
N GLY A 63 -7.72 -0.98 14.85
CA GLY A 63 -9.10 -1.48 14.89
C GLY A 63 -10.11 -0.75 14.00
N ALA A 64 -9.70 0.36 13.37
CA ALA A 64 -10.54 1.10 12.42
C ALA A 64 -10.52 0.51 10.99
N ILE A 65 -9.56 -0.38 10.70
CA ILE A 65 -9.36 -1.05 9.41
C ILE A 65 -9.75 -2.52 9.58
N SER A 66 -10.79 -2.97 8.87
CA SER A 66 -11.27 -4.36 8.92
C SER A 66 -10.46 -5.30 8.02
N LYS A 67 -9.94 -4.79 6.91
CA LYS A 67 -9.12 -5.52 5.94
C LYS A 67 -8.07 -4.60 5.33
N ILE A 68 -6.86 -5.11 5.16
CA ILE A 68 -5.78 -4.42 4.46
C ILE A 68 -5.18 -5.37 3.42
N GLN A 69 -4.88 -4.83 2.24
CA GLN A 69 -4.14 -5.52 1.19
C GLN A 69 -3.02 -4.62 0.74
N THR A 70 -1.79 -5.14 0.78
CA THR A 70 -0.59 -4.41 0.41
C THR A 70 0.02 -5.05 -0.83
N THR A 71 0.24 -4.26 -1.87
CA THR A 71 0.92 -4.68 -3.10
C THR A 71 2.21 -3.89 -3.22
N ALA A 72 3.36 -4.57 -3.14
CA ALA A 72 4.64 -3.95 -3.42
C ALA A 72 4.72 -3.59 -4.91
N LEU A 73 5.09 -2.35 -5.21
CA LEU A 73 5.25 -1.86 -6.58
C LEU A 73 6.74 -1.84 -6.93
N LEU A 74 7.05 -2.18 -8.18
CA LEU A 74 8.37 -1.94 -8.75
C LEU A 74 8.42 -0.52 -9.30
N THR A 75 9.58 0.10 -9.21
CA THR A 75 9.93 1.27 -10.02
C THR A 75 9.94 0.89 -11.51
N ALA A 76 9.89 1.90 -12.38
CA ALA A 76 9.99 1.66 -13.83
C ALA A 76 11.33 1.01 -14.19
N GLU A 77 12.40 1.41 -13.52
CA GLU A 77 13.75 0.88 -13.67
C GLU A 77 13.83 -0.59 -13.24
N GLU A 78 13.32 -0.94 -12.06
CA GLU A 78 13.25 -2.34 -11.62
C GLU A 78 12.40 -3.21 -12.56
N GLY A 79 11.30 -2.66 -13.07
CA GLY A 79 10.47 -3.31 -14.07
C GLY A 79 11.25 -3.59 -15.37
N LEU A 80 12.04 -2.63 -15.85
CA LEU A 80 12.87 -2.80 -17.04
C LEU A 80 14.00 -3.82 -16.81
N GLU A 81 14.63 -3.82 -15.65
CA GLU A 81 15.63 -4.85 -15.29
C GLU A 81 14.99 -6.24 -15.22
N ALA A 82 13.78 -6.36 -14.66
CA ALA A 82 13.03 -7.60 -14.66
C ALA A 82 12.69 -8.07 -16.09
N ILE A 83 12.29 -7.15 -16.98
CA ILE A 83 12.01 -7.46 -18.41
C ILE A 83 13.28 -7.95 -19.11
N LYS A 84 14.45 -7.31 -18.90
CA LYS A 84 15.73 -7.77 -19.47
C LYS A 84 16.09 -9.16 -18.94
N GLY A 85 15.94 -9.38 -17.63
CA GLY A 85 16.19 -10.66 -16.99
C GLY A 85 15.28 -11.79 -17.51
N ALA A 86 14.03 -11.48 -17.86
CA ALA A 86 13.07 -12.45 -18.36
C ALA A 86 13.56 -13.19 -19.63
N GLY A 87 14.36 -12.55 -20.47
CA GLY A 87 14.95 -13.18 -21.67
C GLY A 87 15.96 -14.30 -21.37
N SER A 88 16.47 -14.36 -20.13
CA SER A 88 17.38 -15.43 -19.67
C SER A 88 16.66 -16.60 -18.99
N VAL A 89 15.35 -16.49 -18.78
CA VAL A 89 14.56 -17.53 -18.10
C VAL A 89 14.22 -18.63 -19.11
N GLU A 90 14.88 -19.79 -18.99
CA GLU A 90 14.48 -21.00 -19.71
C GLU A 90 13.19 -21.59 -19.14
N TYR A 91 12.05 -21.03 -19.55
CA TYR A 91 10.75 -21.60 -19.21
C TYR A 91 10.45 -22.78 -20.13
N ARG A 92 10.33 -23.98 -19.54
CA ARG A 92 9.76 -25.15 -20.23
C ARG A 92 8.32 -25.34 -19.79
N VAL A 93 7.41 -25.39 -20.75
CA VAL A 93 6.01 -25.72 -20.50
C VAL A 93 5.97 -27.11 -19.86
N PRO A 94 5.41 -27.28 -18.65
CA PRO A 94 5.27 -28.59 -18.05
C PRO A 94 4.43 -29.51 -18.95
N GLY A 95 5.00 -30.63 -19.39
CA GLY A 95 4.32 -31.63 -20.22
C GLY A 95 4.53 -31.53 -21.73
N ALA A 96 5.42 -30.64 -22.21
CA ALA A 96 5.92 -30.66 -23.58
C ALA A 96 7.11 -31.63 -23.76
#